data_AF-A0A9D0KK06-F1
#
_entry.id   AF-A0A9D0KK06-F1
#
_cell.length_a   1.000
_cell.length_b   1.000
_cell.length_c   1.000
_cell.angle_alpha   90.00
_cell.angle_beta   90.00
_cell.angle_gamma   90.00
#
_symmetry.space_group_name_H-M   'P 1'
#
loop_
_entity.id
_entity.type
_entity.pdbx_description
1 polymer ?
#
loop_
_entity_poly.entity_id
_entity_poly.type
_entity_poly.pdbx_seq_one_letter_code
_entity_poly.pdbx_strand_id
1 'polypeptide(L)'
;MSYLYRRRPHLFRRLIKTLGPHGVLVWGISVSVILSLTSGVVNALTGLDGTLLLSTSVVALTVSWVLALFPLSTWVGAFVSLAVGLGYLVVRVGRLLPSLMVIWRAWVEIALQLLRWYWTAELPELPPLAQFYLDFWRDMGVVLGRTVSWLASLVAGRGAFDVVGSAMVWGLVVWFYSAWAGWVIARHHKPLIGILPGALLLSFAISYTRSNPYVLLPVLGLTLLLMALTGQQHREHRWARWGIDFSQGLWGELAMAATGLAIGLVIVSAIAPSVTVEKIADWVRDVTDRGQETRTERIAEGLGLEQKPEPEPQPVSPVEEIRVTGLPQSHLIGAGPELRRLIVMVIRTGELPAGLPEDPVMFSAPRHYWRAITYDYYFGRGWATSYTESKQYEPGAVIQQPEGAHLHPLRQEVRLVSDRLGGLIHVDGQLVSVDQP
;
A
#
# COMPACT_ATOMS: atom_id res chain seq x y z
N MET A 1 -11.10 60.36 10.66
CA MET A 1 -11.93 59.35 11.36
C MET A 1 -12.90 58.75 10.34
N SER A 2 -12.43 57.79 9.53
CA SER A 2 -13.24 57.12 8.50
C SER A 2 -12.57 55.82 8.05
N TYR A 3 -12.23 54.97 9.02
CA TYR A 3 -12.02 53.55 8.81
C TYR A 3 -13.25 52.86 9.38
N LEU A 4 -13.74 51.83 8.70
CA LEU A 4 -14.90 50.97 9.03
C LEU A 4 -16.13 51.21 8.13
N TYR A 5 -16.08 50.71 6.89
CA TYR A 5 -17.11 49.78 6.38
C TYR A 5 -16.74 49.21 5.00
N ARG A 6 -15.68 48.38 4.93
CA ARG A 6 -15.48 47.49 3.77
C ARG A 6 -16.14 46.15 4.08
N ARG A 7 -17.48 46.13 4.17
CA ARG A 7 -18.26 44.89 4.25
C ARG A 7 -17.90 44.05 3.02
N ARG A 8 -17.15 42.96 3.21
CA ARG A 8 -16.71 42.03 2.18
C ARG A 8 -17.92 41.18 1.72
N PRO A 9 -18.52 41.41 0.54
CA PRO A 9 -19.60 40.57 0.02
C PRO A 9 -19.07 39.31 -0.69
N HIS A 10 -17.80 38.95 -0.51
CA HIS A 10 -17.13 37.95 -1.33
C HIS A 10 -17.37 36.51 -0.90
N LEU A 11 -17.67 36.25 0.38
CA LEU A 11 -17.80 34.87 0.90
C LEU A 11 -19.00 34.14 0.30
N PHE A 12 -20.19 34.76 0.34
CA PHE A 12 -21.42 34.15 -0.14
C PHE A 12 -21.39 33.89 -1.65
N ARG A 13 -20.88 34.86 -2.44
CA ARG A 13 -20.71 34.70 -3.90
C ARG A 13 -19.68 33.62 -4.24
N ARG A 14 -18.62 33.47 -3.43
CA ARG A 14 -17.65 32.38 -3.58
C ARG A 14 -18.31 31.04 -3.25
N LEU A 15 -19.06 30.95 -2.16
CA LEU A 15 -19.76 29.73 -1.75
C LEU A 15 -20.70 29.25 -2.86
N ILE A 16 -21.59 30.11 -3.35
CA ILE A 16 -22.53 29.77 -4.43
C ILE A 16 -21.80 29.35 -5.71
N LYS A 17 -20.70 30.03 -6.06
CA LYS A 17 -19.93 29.69 -7.26
C LYS A 17 -19.21 28.35 -7.13
N THR A 18 -18.69 28.03 -5.94
CA THR A 18 -17.93 26.78 -5.72
C THR A 18 -18.84 25.59 -5.39
N LEU A 19 -20.06 25.83 -4.90
CA LEU A 19 -21.11 24.82 -4.70
C LEU A 19 -22.06 24.70 -5.90
N GLY A 20 -21.77 25.39 -7.01
CA GLY A 20 -22.51 25.21 -8.26
C GLY A 20 -22.40 23.77 -8.79
N PRO A 21 -23.23 23.39 -9.78
CA PRO A 21 -23.30 22.01 -10.30
C PRO A 21 -21.93 21.49 -10.75
N HIS A 22 -21.11 22.34 -11.37
CA HIS A 22 -19.74 21.98 -11.77
C HIS A 22 -18.81 21.76 -10.58
N GLY A 23 -18.95 22.53 -9.51
CA GLY A 23 -18.14 22.36 -8.30
C GLY A 23 -18.44 21.05 -7.58
N VAL A 24 -19.73 20.68 -7.50
CA VAL A 24 -20.18 19.39 -6.98
C VAL A 24 -19.66 18.23 -7.84
N LEU A 25 -19.65 18.38 -9.17
CA LEU A 25 -19.11 17.38 -10.08
C LEU A 25 -17.59 17.18 -9.89
N VAL A 26 -16.82 18.27 -9.80
CA VAL A 26 -15.36 18.19 -9.53
C VAL A 26 -15.09 17.59 -8.16
N TRP A 27 -15.87 17.96 -7.13
CA TRP A 27 -15.78 17.35 -5.80
C TRP A 27 -16.08 15.85 -5.85
N GLY A 28 -17.15 15.43 -6.53
CA GLY A 28 -17.53 14.03 -6.68
C GLY A 28 -16.45 13.19 -7.38
N ILE A 29 -15.85 13.71 -8.45
CA ILE A 29 -14.72 13.03 -9.12
C ILE A 29 -13.51 12.97 -8.20
N SER A 30 -13.22 14.03 -7.44
CA SER A 30 -12.12 14.04 -6.48
C SER A 30 -12.32 13.00 -5.37
N VAL A 31 -13.54 12.85 -4.87
CA VAL A 31 -13.92 11.77 -3.94
C VAL A 31 -13.67 10.41 -4.57
N SER A 32 -14.08 10.17 -5.82
CA SER A 32 -13.83 8.91 -6.52
C SER A 32 -12.34 8.60 -6.69
N VAL A 33 -11.51 9.60 -7.02
CA VAL A 33 -10.05 9.42 -7.09
C VAL A 33 -9.49 9.00 -5.74
N ILE A 34 -9.85 9.73 -4.68
CA ILE A 34 -9.35 9.46 -3.32
C ILE A 34 -9.84 8.11 -2.80
N LEU A 35 -11.08 7.72 -3.06
CA LEU A 35 -11.59 6.39 -2.72
C LEU A 35 -10.82 5.30 -3.45
N SER A 36 -10.51 5.48 -4.74
CA SER A 36 -9.71 4.53 -5.51
C SER A 36 -8.26 4.42 -4.99
N LEU A 37 -7.66 5.53 -4.58
CA LEU A 37 -6.33 5.53 -3.96
C LEU A 37 -6.35 4.80 -2.61
N THR A 38 -7.31 5.16 -1.78
CA THR A 38 -7.45 4.62 -0.42
C THR A 38 -7.78 3.13 -0.45
N SER A 39 -8.62 2.67 -1.38
CA SER A 39 -8.92 1.24 -1.55
C SER A 39 -7.68 0.45 -1.97
N GLY A 40 -6.82 1.03 -2.82
CA GLY A 40 -5.53 0.44 -3.15
C GLY A 40 -4.61 0.29 -1.94
N VAL A 41 -4.54 1.32 -1.09
CA VAL A 41 -3.77 1.27 0.16
C VAL A 41 -4.35 0.25 1.13
N VAL A 42 -5.67 0.22 1.31
CA VAL A 42 -6.36 -0.78 2.15
C VAL A 42 -6.08 -2.19 1.66
N ASN A 43 -6.11 -2.45 0.36
CA ASN A 43 -5.82 -3.77 -0.20
C ASN A 43 -4.34 -4.18 -0.01
N ALA A 44 -3.43 -3.22 0.10
CA ALA A 44 -2.03 -3.48 0.39
C ALA A 44 -1.78 -3.74 1.90
N LEU A 45 -2.66 -3.28 2.79
CA LEU A 45 -2.50 -3.39 4.24
C LEU A 45 -3.41 -4.47 4.81
N THR A 46 -2.83 -5.56 5.30
CA THR A 46 -3.58 -6.62 5.98
C THR A 46 -3.94 -6.22 7.42
N GLY A 47 -5.18 -6.51 7.86
CA GLY A 47 -5.60 -6.34 9.26
C GLY A 47 -6.12 -4.96 9.67
N LEU A 48 -6.24 -4.01 8.74
CA LEU A 48 -6.86 -2.69 8.99
C LEU A 48 -8.34 -2.66 8.58
N ASP A 49 -9.14 -1.88 9.31
CA ASP A 49 -10.54 -1.64 8.95
C ASP A 49 -10.61 -0.71 7.73
N GLY A 50 -10.89 -1.29 6.56
CA GLY A 50 -11.06 -0.56 5.31
C GLY A 50 -12.18 0.49 5.37
N THR A 51 -13.24 0.24 6.13
CA THR A 51 -14.35 1.19 6.30
C THR A 51 -13.89 2.45 7.02
N LEU A 52 -13.02 2.30 8.02
CA LEU A 52 -12.43 3.42 8.75
C LEU A 52 -11.58 4.28 7.81
N LEU A 53 -10.67 3.68 7.04
CA LEU A 53 -9.78 4.43 6.15
C LEU A 53 -10.57 5.11 5.01
N LEU A 54 -11.51 4.41 4.38
CA LEU A 54 -12.35 4.97 3.32
C LEU A 54 -13.19 6.15 3.83
N SER A 55 -13.88 6.00 4.97
CA SER A 55 -14.66 7.10 5.56
C SER A 55 -13.78 8.28 5.97
N THR A 56 -12.60 8.01 6.54
CA THR A 56 -11.60 9.04 6.88
C THR A 56 -11.19 9.84 5.64
N SER A 57 -10.93 9.17 4.52
CA SER A 57 -10.51 9.84 3.28
C SER A 57 -11.56 10.82 2.74
N VAL A 58 -12.85 10.43 2.76
CA VAL A 58 -13.96 11.26 2.30
C VAL A 58 -14.16 12.47 3.23
N VAL A 59 -14.11 12.25 4.54
CA VAL A 59 -14.24 13.33 5.54
C VAL A 59 -13.07 14.30 5.43
N ALA A 60 -11.83 13.81 5.36
CA ALA A 60 -10.63 14.63 5.25
C ALA A 60 -10.63 15.51 3.99
N LEU A 61 -11.00 14.92 2.84
CA LEU A 61 -11.13 15.66 1.58
C LEU A 61 -12.23 16.72 1.69
N THR A 62 -13.42 16.36 2.20
CA THR A 62 -14.56 17.27 2.27
C THR A 62 -14.33 18.42 3.23
N VAL A 63 -13.80 18.14 4.42
CA VAL A 63 -13.43 19.16 5.41
C VAL A 63 -12.40 20.12 4.80
N SER A 64 -11.35 19.59 4.18
CA SER A 64 -10.28 20.44 3.62
C SER A 64 -10.73 21.22 2.38
N TRP A 65 -11.63 20.65 1.58
CA TRP A 65 -12.30 21.33 0.48
C TRP A 65 -13.13 22.51 0.98
N VAL A 66 -13.93 22.31 2.02
CA VAL A 66 -14.74 23.37 2.64
C VAL A 66 -13.85 24.44 3.27
N LEU A 67 -12.79 24.04 3.98
CA LEU A 67 -11.80 24.96 4.54
C LEU A 67 -11.13 25.82 3.47
N ALA A 68 -10.88 25.26 2.28
CA ALA A 68 -10.30 25.99 1.15
C ALA A 68 -11.23 27.08 0.57
N LEU A 69 -12.54 27.02 0.83
CA LEU A 69 -13.48 28.07 0.44
C LEU A 69 -13.32 29.35 1.27
N PHE A 70 -12.84 29.21 2.51
CA PHE A 70 -12.64 30.32 3.41
C PHE A 70 -11.34 31.08 3.11
N PRO A 71 -11.30 32.40 3.36
CA PRO A 71 -10.11 33.24 3.17
C PRO A 71 -9.06 33.03 4.28
N LEU A 72 -8.87 31.78 4.72
CA LEU A 72 -7.85 31.42 5.69
C LEU A 72 -6.47 31.42 5.01
N SER A 73 -5.42 31.73 5.78
CA SER A 73 -4.05 31.49 5.34
C SER A 73 -3.82 29.97 5.24
N THR A 74 -2.88 29.54 4.39
CA THR A 74 -2.58 28.12 4.19
C THR A 74 -2.18 27.44 5.50
N TRP A 75 -1.40 28.12 6.34
CA TRP A 75 -0.99 27.61 7.65
C TRP A 75 -2.16 27.43 8.62
N VAL A 76 -3.08 28.40 8.70
CA VAL A 76 -4.26 28.27 9.56
C VAL A 76 -5.18 27.16 9.06
N GLY A 77 -5.37 27.06 7.73
CA GLY A 77 -6.14 25.97 7.13
C GLY A 77 -5.55 24.59 7.43
N ALA A 78 -4.22 24.46 7.34
CA ALA A 78 -3.51 23.23 7.67
C ALA A 78 -3.64 22.88 9.17
N PHE A 79 -3.48 23.85 10.07
CA PHE A 79 -3.63 23.64 11.51
C PHE A 79 -5.06 23.20 11.88
N VAL A 80 -6.07 23.88 11.33
CA VAL A 80 -7.48 23.52 11.54
C VAL A 80 -7.77 22.13 10.97
N SER A 81 -7.30 21.81 9.77
CA SER A 81 -7.47 20.47 9.17
C SER A 81 -6.81 19.39 10.01
N LEU A 82 -5.61 19.64 10.55
CA LEU A 82 -4.91 18.71 11.44
C LEU A 82 -5.67 18.51 12.76
N ALA A 83 -6.14 19.58 13.40
CA ALA A 83 -6.89 19.50 14.65
C ALA A 83 -8.21 18.73 14.47
N VAL A 84 -8.94 19.00 13.38
CA VAL A 84 -10.16 18.27 13.04
C VAL A 84 -9.86 16.81 12.73
N GLY A 85 -8.76 16.52 12.03
CA GLY A 85 -8.34 15.16 11.70
C GLY A 85 -7.98 14.31 12.91
N LEU A 86 -7.15 14.86 13.81
CA LEU A 86 -6.81 14.20 15.06
C LEU A 86 -8.05 13.94 15.91
N GLY A 87 -8.93 14.94 16.05
CA GLY A 87 -10.20 14.77 16.77
C GLY A 87 -11.09 13.69 16.15
N TYR A 88 -11.25 13.70 14.81
CA TYR A 88 -12.03 12.72 14.09
C TYR A 88 -11.48 11.30 14.28
N LEU A 89 -10.17 11.11 14.11
CA LEU A 89 -9.53 9.79 14.25
C LEU A 89 -9.62 9.27 15.67
N VAL A 90 -9.36 10.09 16.68
CA VAL A 90 -9.49 9.70 18.10
C VAL A 90 -10.93 9.27 18.42
N VAL A 91 -11.93 10.04 17.97
CA VAL A 91 -13.34 9.69 18.19
C VAL A 91 -13.71 8.41 17.46
N ARG A 92 -13.23 8.21 16.22
CA ARG A 92 -13.62 7.06 15.39
C ARG A 92 -12.90 5.77 15.79
N VAL A 93 -11.58 5.81 15.94
CA VAL A 93 -10.75 4.67 16.37
C VAL A 93 -11.07 4.29 17.81
N GLY A 94 -11.22 5.29 18.69
CA GLY A 94 -11.57 5.08 20.09
C GLY A 94 -13.02 4.71 20.36
N ARG A 95 -13.86 4.65 19.32
CA ARG A 95 -15.31 4.44 19.43
C ARG A 95 -15.95 5.38 20.47
N LEU A 96 -15.49 6.63 20.55
CA LEU A 96 -15.93 7.63 21.53
C LEU A 96 -17.24 8.34 21.14
N LEU A 97 -17.78 8.04 19.95
CA LEU A 97 -19.02 8.65 19.47
C LEU A 97 -20.21 8.45 20.42
N PRO A 98 -20.44 7.26 21.02
CA PRO A 98 -21.48 7.07 22.03
C PRO A 98 -21.27 7.96 23.25
N SER A 99 -20.04 8.07 23.77
CA SER A 99 -19.69 8.93 24.91
C SER A 99 -19.95 10.42 24.59
N LEU A 100 -19.61 10.87 23.38
CA LEU A 100 -19.91 12.22 22.90
C LEU A 100 -21.43 12.47 22.83
N MET A 101 -22.20 11.48 22.36
CA MET A 101 -23.66 11.56 22.30
C MET A 101 -24.30 11.63 23.68
N VAL A 102 -23.75 10.95 24.69
CA VAL A 102 -24.19 11.05 26.09
C VAL A 102 -23.95 12.47 26.61
N ILE A 103 -22.77 13.04 26.40
CA ILE A 103 -22.44 14.42 26.80
C ILE A 103 -23.37 15.42 26.10
N TRP A 104 -23.59 15.26 24.79
CA TRP A 104 -24.50 16.13 24.03
C TRP A 104 -25.95 16.04 24.56
N ARG A 105 -26.46 14.82 24.79
CA ARG A 105 -27.79 14.62 25.36
C ARG A 105 -27.92 15.24 26.75
N ALA A 106 -26.89 15.12 27.59
CA ALA A 106 -26.86 15.76 28.91
C ALA A 106 -26.94 17.30 28.81
N TRP A 107 -26.24 17.91 27.84
CA TRP A 107 -26.36 19.35 27.59
C TRP A 107 -27.75 19.77 27.11
N VAL A 108 -28.35 19.00 26.19
CA VAL A 108 -29.72 19.24 25.72
C VAL A 108 -30.71 19.11 26.88
N GLU A 109 -30.54 18.11 27.72
CA GLU A 109 -31.37 17.89 28.91
C GLU A 109 -31.25 19.04 29.90
N ILE A 110 -30.03 19.51 30.20
CA ILE A 110 -29.80 20.70 31.03
C ILE A 110 -30.50 21.92 30.44
N ALA A 111 -30.36 22.16 29.12
CA ALA A 111 -31.01 23.29 28.46
C ALA A 111 -32.54 23.21 28.56
N LEU A 112 -33.12 22.03 28.37
CA LEU A 112 -34.56 21.80 28.50
C LEU A 112 -35.03 21.93 29.95
N GLN A 113 -34.26 21.45 30.92
CA GLN A 113 -34.58 21.58 32.34
C GLN A 113 -34.49 23.04 32.80
N LEU A 114 -33.50 23.81 32.34
CA LEU A 114 -33.42 25.25 32.61
C LEU A 114 -34.61 26.01 32.01
N LEU A 115 -35.03 25.63 30.80
CA LEU A 115 -36.22 26.18 30.17
C LEU A 115 -37.50 25.83 30.94
N ARG A 116 -37.62 24.58 31.43
CA ARG A 116 -38.73 24.15 32.29
C ARG A 116 -38.74 24.88 33.61
N TRP A 117 -37.62 24.95 34.33
CA TRP A 117 -37.48 25.69 35.58
C TRP A 117 -37.90 27.15 35.45
N TYR A 118 -37.52 27.81 34.34
CA TYR A 118 -37.96 29.17 34.05
C TYR A 118 -39.50 29.32 34.00
N TRP A 119 -40.23 28.27 33.64
CA TRP A 119 -41.70 28.28 33.54
C TRP A 119 -42.42 27.65 34.73
N THR A 120 -41.89 26.57 35.31
CA THR A 120 -42.57 25.77 36.34
C THR A 120 -42.04 26.00 37.75
N ALA A 121 -40.91 26.72 37.89
CA ALA A 121 -40.19 26.91 39.15
C ALA A 121 -39.77 25.60 39.86
N GLU A 122 -39.84 24.44 39.19
CA GLU A 122 -39.34 23.16 39.69
C GLU A 122 -37.81 23.12 39.62
N LEU A 123 -37.14 22.72 40.70
CA LEU A 123 -35.69 22.64 40.76
C LEU A 123 -35.14 21.65 39.70
N PRO A 124 -34.14 22.04 38.89
CA PRO A 124 -33.51 21.15 37.91
C PRO A 124 -32.76 19.98 38.56
N GLU A 125 -33.02 18.76 38.10
CA GLU A 125 -32.20 17.58 38.40
C GLU A 125 -31.03 17.48 37.41
N LEU A 126 -29.90 18.11 37.74
CA LEU A 126 -28.75 18.17 36.84
C LEU A 126 -28.12 16.77 36.64
N PRO A 127 -27.96 16.31 35.38
CA PRO A 127 -27.26 15.05 35.11
C PRO A 127 -25.79 15.12 35.55
N PRO A 128 -25.13 13.97 35.84
CA PRO A 128 -23.76 13.92 36.35
C PRO A 128 -22.73 14.21 35.25
N LEU A 129 -22.75 15.43 34.72
CA LEU A 129 -21.96 15.89 33.56
C LEU A 129 -20.46 15.70 33.79
N ALA A 130 -19.97 15.97 35.01
CA ALA A 130 -18.57 15.75 35.38
C ALA A 130 -18.13 14.29 35.17
N GLN A 131 -18.99 13.32 35.50
CA GLN A 131 -18.70 11.89 35.31
C GLN A 131 -18.61 11.54 33.82
N PHE A 132 -19.55 12.02 33.01
CA PHE A 132 -19.52 11.79 31.55
C PHE A 132 -18.27 12.36 30.89
N TYR A 133 -17.81 13.54 31.30
CA TYR A 133 -16.54 14.10 30.83
C TYR A 133 -15.35 13.26 31.30
N LEU A 134 -15.29 12.85 32.57
CA LEU A 134 -14.20 12.02 33.09
C LEU A 134 -14.10 10.68 32.35
N ASP A 135 -15.21 10.01 32.09
CA ASP A 135 -15.24 8.76 31.34
C ASP A 135 -14.77 8.97 29.89
N PHE A 136 -15.21 10.04 29.23
CA PHE A 136 -14.72 10.41 27.89
C PHE A 136 -13.19 10.65 27.86
N TRP A 137 -12.65 11.40 28.83
CA TRP A 137 -11.21 11.66 28.91
C TRP A 137 -10.41 10.40 29.24
N ARG A 138 -10.96 9.50 30.07
CA ARG A 138 -10.35 8.20 30.37
C ARG A 138 -10.25 7.34 29.11
N ASP A 139 -11.35 7.18 28.37
CA ASP A 139 -11.39 6.37 27.16
C ASP A 139 -10.45 6.93 26.09
N MET A 140 -10.42 8.25 25.92
CA MET A 140 -9.47 8.92 25.03
C MET A 140 -8.02 8.69 25.45
N GLY A 141 -7.73 8.75 26.76
CA GLY A 141 -6.41 8.48 27.32
C GLY A 141 -5.94 7.05 27.04
N VAL A 142 -6.84 6.06 27.09
CA VAL A 142 -6.53 4.66 26.74
C VAL A 142 -6.10 4.54 25.28
N VAL A 143 -6.83 5.17 24.35
CA VAL A 143 -6.54 5.11 22.91
C VAL A 143 -5.19 5.77 22.61
N LEU A 144 -4.97 6.98 23.11
CA LEU A 144 -3.71 7.70 22.92
C LEU A 144 -2.54 6.96 23.58
N GLY A 145 -2.73 6.44 24.79
CA GLY A 145 -1.73 5.66 25.52
C GLY A 145 -1.31 4.41 24.75
N ARG A 146 -2.27 3.67 24.17
CA ARG A 146 -1.99 2.50 23.32
C ARG A 146 -1.26 2.85 22.03
N THR A 147 -1.64 3.95 21.37
CA THR A 147 -0.95 4.40 20.16
C THR A 147 0.49 4.79 20.47
N VAL A 148 0.74 5.54 21.55
CA VAL A 148 2.09 5.97 21.95
C VAL A 148 2.94 4.78 22.38
N SER A 149 2.40 3.84 23.15
CA SER A 149 3.15 2.66 23.59
C SER A 149 3.52 1.74 22.42
N TRP A 150 2.62 1.57 21.45
CA TRP A 150 2.91 0.85 20.22
C TRP A 150 3.94 1.56 19.35
N LEU A 151 3.86 2.88 19.21
CA LEU A 151 4.87 3.65 18.47
C LEU A 151 6.26 3.54 19.13
N ALA A 152 6.32 3.58 20.46
CA ALA A 152 7.55 3.39 21.21
C ALA A 152 8.12 1.97 21.06
N SER A 153 7.27 0.93 20.99
CA SER A 153 7.72 -0.44 20.79
C SER A 153 8.28 -0.69 19.38
N LEU A 154 7.74 -0.01 18.36
CA LEU A 154 8.30 0.00 17.01
C LEU A 154 9.72 0.61 16.98
N VAL A 155 9.91 1.76 17.62
CA VAL A 155 11.23 2.42 17.70
C VAL A 155 12.23 1.55 18.46
N ALA A 156 11.77 0.79 19.46
CA ALA A 156 12.59 -0.14 20.22
C ALA A 156 12.89 -1.47 19.49
N GLY A 157 12.40 -1.67 18.26
CA GLY A 157 12.61 -2.90 17.48
C GLY A 157 11.83 -4.12 17.99
N ARG A 158 10.87 -3.93 18.90
CA ARG A 158 10.04 -5.00 19.50
C ARG A 158 8.63 -5.02 18.93
N GLY A 159 8.49 -4.64 17.66
CA GLY A 159 7.22 -4.30 17.03
C GLY A 159 6.21 -5.45 17.00
N ALA A 160 5.35 -5.54 18.01
CA ALA A 160 4.11 -6.30 17.94
C ALA A 160 3.03 -5.48 17.23
N PHE A 161 2.21 -6.12 16.41
CA PHE A 161 1.11 -5.47 15.71
C PHE A 161 0.00 -5.06 16.70
N ASP A 162 -0.31 -3.76 16.77
CA ASP A 162 -1.48 -3.24 17.51
C ASP A 162 -2.46 -2.59 16.52
N VAL A 163 -3.71 -3.06 16.53
CA VAL A 163 -4.77 -2.60 15.62
C VAL A 163 -5.12 -1.13 15.84
N VAL A 164 -5.12 -0.66 17.10
CA VAL A 164 -5.48 0.72 17.45
C VAL A 164 -4.37 1.68 17.06
N GLY A 165 -3.11 1.34 17.39
CA GLY A 165 -1.93 2.12 17.01
C GLY A 165 -1.78 2.24 15.49
N SER A 166 -1.87 1.11 14.79
CA SER A 166 -1.77 1.08 13.33
C SER A 166 -2.92 1.82 12.63
N ALA A 167 -4.17 1.66 13.09
CA ALA A 167 -5.30 2.40 12.56
C ALA A 167 -5.18 3.91 12.75
N MET A 168 -4.62 4.37 13.89
CA MET A 168 -4.39 5.79 14.14
C MET A 168 -3.36 6.38 13.18
N VAL A 169 -2.22 5.69 12.99
CA VAL A 169 -1.15 6.16 12.11
C VAL A 169 -1.58 6.13 10.65
N TRP A 170 -2.13 5.02 10.17
CA TRP A 170 -2.60 4.93 8.79
C TRP A 170 -3.80 5.84 8.52
N GLY A 171 -4.70 6.00 9.50
CA GLY A 171 -5.78 6.98 9.44
C GLY A 171 -5.26 8.41 9.29
N LEU A 172 -4.17 8.76 10.00
CA LEU A 172 -3.55 10.07 9.91
C LEU A 172 -2.84 10.28 8.56
N VAL A 173 -2.15 9.27 8.03
CA VAL A 173 -1.56 9.30 6.69
C VAL A 173 -2.64 9.51 5.63
N VAL A 174 -3.74 8.75 5.72
CA VAL A 174 -4.91 8.87 4.84
C VAL A 174 -5.55 10.25 4.95
N TRP A 175 -5.68 10.77 6.16
CA TRP A 175 -6.15 12.12 6.41
C TRP A 175 -5.28 13.15 5.69
N PHE A 176 -3.95 13.08 5.84
CA PHE A 176 -3.04 14.08 5.28
C PHE A 176 -3.10 14.16 3.76
N TYR A 177 -2.99 13.05 3.02
CA TYR A 177 -3.02 13.15 1.56
C TYR A 177 -4.41 13.53 1.04
N SER A 178 -5.48 13.09 1.70
CA SER A 178 -6.86 13.42 1.31
C SER A 178 -7.18 14.89 1.58
N ALA A 179 -6.74 15.40 2.74
CA ALA A 179 -6.83 16.81 3.11
C ALA A 179 -6.04 17.70 2.16
N TRP A 180 -4.81 17.30 1.84
CA TRP A 180 -3.96 17.97 0.85
C TRP A 180 -4.64 18.04 -0.51
N ALA A 181 -5.16 16.92 -1.01
CA ALA A 181 -5.87 16.85 -2.27
C ALA A 181 -7.08 17.80 -2.28
N GLY A 182 -7.94 17.72 -1.26
CA GLY A 182 -9.11 18.59 -1.12
C GLY A 182 -8.74 20.08 -1.11
N TRP A 183 -7.70 20.46 -0.38
CA TRP A 183 -7.24 21.85 -0.31
C TRP A 183 -6.65 22.34 -1.63
N VAL A 184 -5.75 21.57 -2.25
CA VAL A 184 -5.04 21.96 -3.48
C VAL A 184 -5.98 21.99 -4.69
N ILE A 185 -6.88 21.00 -4.83
CA ILE A 185 -7.86 20.96 -5.90
C ILE A 185 -8.81 22.15 -5.79
N ALA A 186 -9.39 22.38 -4.61
CA ALA A 186 -10.35 23.46 -4.39
C ALA A 186 -9.73 24.86 -4.49
N ARG A 187 -8.54 25.08 -3.92
CA ARG A 187 -7.93 26.41 -3.84
C ARG A 187 -7.08 26.76 -5.06
N HIS A 188 -6.28 25.80 -5.53
CA HIS A 188 -5.27 26.05 -6.56
C HIS A 188 -5.66 25.52 -7.95
N HIS A 189 -6.71 24.71 -8.07
CA HIS A 189 -7.17 24.12 -9.34
C HIS A 189 -6.07 23.31 -10.04
N LYS A 190 -5.17 22.68 -9.26
CA LYS A 190 -4.05 21.87 -9.75
C LYS A 190 -4.22 20.41 -9.30
N PRO A 191 -5.09 19.63 -9.95
CA PRO A 191 -5.43 18.29 -9.48
C PRO A 191 -4.27 17.31 -9.46
N LEU A 192 -3.35 17.40 -10.42
CA LEU A 192 -2.17 16.53 -10.46
C LEU A 192 -1.33 16.66 -9.18
N ILE A 193 -1.06 17.89 -8.73
CA ILE A 193 -0.30 18.16 -7.50
C ILE A 193 -1.09 17.74 -6.25
N GLY A 194 -2.43 17.86 -6.29
CA GLY A 194 -3.30 17.43 -5.19
C GLY A 194 -3.28 15.91 -4.99
N ILE A 195 -3.25 15.14 -6.08
CA ILE A 195 -3.34 13.67 -6.05
C ILE A 195 -1.97 13.02 -5.84
N LEU A 196 -0.89 13.71 -6.20
CA LEU A 196 0.48 13.19 -6.18
C LEU A 196 0.89 12.50 -4.87
N PRO A 197 0.68 13.06 -3.66
CA PRO A 197 1.12 12.40 -2.43
C PRO A 197 0.45 11.06 -2.19
N GLY A 198 -0.86 10.95 -2.49
CA GLY A 198 -1.60 9.70 -2.38
C GLY A 198 -1.18 8.68 -3.44
N ALA A 199 -0.94 9.12 -4.67
CA ALA A 199 -0.46 8.26 -5.75
C ALA A 199 0.96 7.71 -5.47
N LEU A 200 1.86 8.53 -4.92
CA LEU A 200 3.19 8.10 -4.50
C LEU A 200 3.12 7.07 -3.37
N LEU A 201 2.28 7.32 -2.36
CA LEU A 201 2.08 6.37 -1.26
C LEU A 201 1.53 5.03 -1.77
N LEU A 202 0.52 5.05 -2.63
CA LEU A 202 -0.03 3.84 -3.24
C LEU A 202 1.03 3.10 -4.07
N SER A 203 1.81 3.81 -4.88
CA SER A 203 2.87 3.22 -5.71
C SER A 203 3.93 2.54 -4.84
N PHE A 204 4.34 3.19 -3.75
CA PHE A 204 5.26 2.61 -2.77
C PHE A 204 4.66 1.36 -2.11
N ALA A 205 3.40 1.43 -1.67
CA ALA A 205 2.71 0.30 -1.05
C ALA A 205 2.60 -0.90 -2.01
N ILE A 206 2.25 -0.66 -3.27
CA ILE A 206 2.20 -1.70 -4.31
C ILE A 206 3.58 -2.31 -4.55
N SER A 207 4.63 -1.47 -4.68
CA SER A 207 6.00 -1.94 -4.90
C SER A 207 6.50 -2.80 -3.74
N TYR A 208 6.17 -2.42 -2.51
CA TYR A 208 6.59 -3.16 -1.31
C TYR A 208 5.82 -4.47 -1.15
N THR A 209 4.51 -4.46 -1.39
CA THR A 209 3.63 -5.63 -1.19
C THR A 209 3.55 -6.55 -2.40
N ARG A 210 4.16 -6.16 -3.53
CA ARG A 210 4.01 -6.82 -4.85
C ARG A 210 2.54 -7.01 -5.25
N SER A 211 1.69 -6.06 -4.85
CA SER A 211 0.26 -6.08 -5.18
C SER A 211 0.02 -5.76 -6.65
N ASN A 212 -1.21 -5.95 -7.11
CA ASN A 212 -1.56 -5.77 -8.51
C ASN A 212 -1.53 -4.28 -8.91
N PRO A 213 -0.71 -3.87 -9.90
CA PRO A 213 -0.59 -2.48 -10.33
C PRO A 213 -1.85 -1.92 -11.01
N TYR A 214 -2.82 -2.75 -11.40
CA TYR A 214 -4.04 -2.30 -12.09
C TYR A 214 -4.88 -1.32 -11.27
N VAL A 215 -4.69 -1.21 -9.95
CA VAL A 215 -5.37 -0.20 -9.12
C VAL A 215 -4.97 1.24 -9.48
N LEU A 216 -3.83 1.44 -10.14
CA LEU A 216 -3.41 2.77 -10.63
C LEU A 216 -4.18 3.24 -11.87
N LEU A 217 -4.79 2.34 -12.63
CA LEU A 217 -5.55 2.67 -13.84
C LEU A 217 -6.78 3.56 -13.58
N PRO A 218 -7.70 3.22 -12.64
CA PRO A 218 -8.82 4.12 -12.32
C PRO A 218 -8.33 5.45 -11.76
N VAL A 219 -7.26 5.45 -10.96
CA VAL A 219 -6.64 6.68 -10.43
C VAL A 219 -6.17 7.57 -11.58
N LEU A 220 -5.46 7.02 -12.57
CA LEU A 220 -5.00 7.73 -13.76
C LEU A 220 -6.19 8.32 -14.54
N GLY A 221 -7.17 7.49 -14.89
CA GLY A 221 -8.33 7.91 -15.69
C GLY A 221 -9.14 9.02 -15.03
N LEU A 222 -9.45 8.85 -13.73
CA LEU A 222 -10.18 9.86 -12.97
C LEU A 222 -9.36 11.14 -12.77
N THR A 223 -8.04 11.04 -12.63
CA THR A 223 -7.16 12.22 -12.52
C THR A 223 -7.12 13.01 -13.83
N LEU A 224 -7.05 12.34 -14.98
CA LEU A 224 -7.10 12.98 -16.29
C LEU A 224 -8.44 13.68 -16.52
N LEU A 225 -9.54 13.03 -16.16
CA LEU A 225 -10.87 13.64 -16.21
C LEU A 225 -10.96 14.87 -15.30
N LEU A 226 -10.41 14.78 -14.09
CA LEU A 226 -10.35 15.89 -13.15
C LEU A 226 -9.51 17.06 -13.68
N MET A 227 -8.38 16.78 -14.35
CA MET A 227 -7.55 17.78 -15.03
C MET A 227 -8.32 18.52 -16.13
N ALA A 228 -9.05 17.79 -16.97
CA ALA A 228 -9.83 18.40 -18.05
C ALA A 228 -10.91 19.35 -17.51
N LEU A 229 -11.64 18.92 -16.48
CA LEU A 229 -12.76 19.68 -15.89
C LEU A 229 -12.28 20.91 -15.11
N THR A 230 -11.24 20.76 -14.28
CA THR A 230 -10.65 21.90 -13.55
C THR A 230 -9.99 22.91 -14.50
N GLY A 231 -9.35 22.42 -15.58
CA GLY A 231 -8.82 23.27 -16.64
C GLY A 231 -9.90 24.11 -17.34
N GLN A 232 -11.08 23.53 -17.55
CA GLN A 232 -12.22 24.25 -18.11
C GLN A 232 -12.73 25.37 -17.21
N GLN A 233 -12.87 25.11 -15.91
CA GLN A 233 -13.25 26.16 -14.95
C GLN A 233 -12.28 27.34 -15.01
N HIS A 234 -10.98 27.06 -15.09
CA HIS A 234 -9.97 28.11 -15.19
C HIS A 234 -10.10 28.92 -16.48
N ARG A 235 -10.41 28.28 -17.61
CA ARG A 235 -10.68 28.95 -18.89
C ARG A 235 -11.89 29.87 -18.80
N GLU A 236 -13.01 29.40 -18.24
CA GLU A 236 -14.22 30.20 -18.06
C GLU A 236 -14.00 31.40 -17.14
N HIS A 237 -13.24 31.22 -16.07
CA HIS A 237 -12.86 32.32 -15.18
C HIS A 237 -11.99 33.38 -15.88
N ARG A 238 -11.20 32.99 -16.88
CA ARG A 238 -10.41 33.91 -17.68
C ARG A 238 -11.27 34.59 -18.74
N TRP A 239 -12.15 33.86 -19.43
CA TRP A 239 -13.10 34.42 -20.40
C TRP A 239 -14.09 35.38 -19.78
N ALA A 240 -14.66 35.05 -18.63
CA ALA A 240 -15.56 35.93 -17.88
C ALA A 240 -14.86 37.22 -17.40
N ARG A 241 -13.55 37.17 -17.14
CA ARG A 241 -12.75 38.38 -16.83
C ARG A 241 -12.48 39.24 -18.06
N TRP A 242 -12.52 38.65 -19.24
CA TRP A 242 -12.32 39.33 -20.52
C TRP A 242 -13.63 39.67 -21.25
N GLY A 243 -14.78 39.39 -20.63
CA GLY A 243 -16.10 39.65 -21.24
C GLY A 243 -16.38 38.79 -22.47
N ILE A 244 -15.73 37.63 -22.59
CA ILE A 244 -15.97 36.68 -23.67
C ILE A 244 -17.14 35.79 -23.25
N ASP A 245 -18.25 35.86 -23.99
CA ASP A 245 -19.39 34.98 -23.80
C ASP A 245 -19.05 33.55 -24.25
N PHE A 246 -19.61 32.57 -23.55
CA PHE A 246 -19.42 31.14 -23.82
C PHE A 246 -20.75 30.40 -23.71
N SER A 247 -20.92 29.35 -24.51
CA SER A 247 -22.13 28.54 -24.49
C SER A 247 -22.15 27.60 -23.28
N GLN A 248 -23.31 27.43 -22.65
CA GLN A 248 -23.45 26.49 -21.52
C GLN A 248 -23.34 25.02 -21.94
N GLY A 249 -23.60 24.71 -23.22
CA GLY A 249 -23.47 23.36 -23.80
C GLY A 249 -22.03 22.84 -23.89
N LEU A 250 -21.03 23.74 -23.85
CA LEU A 250 -19.61 23.41 -23.98
C LEU A 250 -19.13 22.43 -22.88
N TRP A 251 -19.76 22.44 -21.72
CA TRP A 251 -19.45 21.53 -20.61
C TRP A 251 -19.75 20.07 -20.95
N GLY A 252 -20.88 19.81 -21.60
CA GLY A 252 -21.30 18.46 -21.96
C GLY A 252 -20.37 17.85 -23.02
N GLU A 253 -20.09 18.63 -24.07
CA GLU A 253 -19.17 18.23 -25.15
C GLU A 253 -17.75 17.97 -24.62
N LEU A 254 -17.24 18.88 -23.78
CA LEU A 254 -15.91 18.70 -23.19
C LEU A 254 -15.86 17.52 -22.24
N ALA A 255 -16.86 17.33 -21.37
CA ALA A 255 -16.90 16.20 -20.45
C ALA A 255 -16.95 14.87 -21.21
N MET A 256 -17.74 14.79 -22.29
CA MET A 256 -17.81 13.61 -23.15
C MET A 256 -16.47 13.32 -23.83
N ALA A 257 -15.86 14.33 -24.47
CA ALA A 257 -14.57 14.20 -25.12
C ALA A 257 -13.44 13.84 -24.13
N ALA A 258 -13.41 14.49 -22.97
CA ALA A 258 -12.43 14.22 -21.92
C ALA A 258 -12.58 12.82 -21.33
N THR A 259 -13.82 12.35 -21.14
CA THR A 259 -14.09 10.99 -20.68
C THR A 259 -13.61 9.98 -21.71
N GLY A 260 -13.95 10.18 -22.99
CA GLY A 260 -13.50 9.31 -24.08
C GLY A 260 -11.97 9.25 -24.19
N LEU A 261 -11.30 10.40 -24.12
CA LEU A 261 -9.83 10.49 -24.12
C LEU A 261 -9.21 9.82 -22.90
N ALA A 262 -9.78 10.02 -21.71
CA ALA A 262 -9.31 9.39 -20.47
C ALA A 262 -9.44 7.86 -20.53
N ILE A 263 -10.59 7.35 -21.02
CA ILE A 263 -10.80 5.90 -21.22
C ILE A 263 -9.78 5.37 -22.24
N GLY A 264 -9.61 6.04 -23.37
CA GLY A 264 -8.64 5.65 -24.40
C GLY A 264 -7.21 5.57 -23.84
N LEU A 265 -6.78 6.59 -23.09
CA LEU A 265 -5.46 6.63 -22.46
C LEU A 265 -5.30 5.54 -21.39
N VAL A 266 -6.34 5.26 -20.59
CA VAL A 266 -6.30 4.17 -19.60
C VAL A 266 -6.19 2.82 -20.29
N ILE A 267 -6.92 2.57 -21.38
CA ILE A 267 -6.83 1.33 -22.15
C ILE A 267 -5.43 1.17 -22.75
N VAL A 268 -4.90 2.21 -23.40
CA VAL A 268 -3.53 2.19 -23.94
C VAL A 268 -2.52 1.96 -22.83
N SER A 269 -2.67 2.61 -21.67
CA SER A 269 -1.78 2.42 -20.51
C SER A 269 -1.91 1.04 -19.88
N ALA A 270 -3.07 0.39 -19.94
CA ALA A 270 -3.27 -0.97 -19.45
C ALA A 270 -2.59 -2.00 -20.37
N ILE A 271 -2.53 -1.70 -21.66
CA ILE A 271 -1.91 -2.55 -22.68
C ILE A 271 -0.40 -2.29 -22.79
N ALA A 272 0.08 -1.07 -22.50
CA ALA A 272 1.49 -0.67 -22.63
C ALA A 272 2.51 -1.59 -21.91
N PRO A 273 2.25 -2.15 -20.71
CA PRO A 273 3.15 -3.10 -20.05
C PRO A 273 3.35 -4.42 -20.82
N SER A 274 2.52 -4.71 -21.84
CA SER A 274 2.67 -5.90 -22.70
C SER A 274 3.67 -5.71 -23.86
N VAL A 275 4.20 -4.49 -24.02
CA VAL A 275 5.19 -4.14 -25.02
C VAL A 275 6.53 -3.98 -24.31
N THR A 276 7.25 -5.09 -24.10
CA THR A 276 8.64 -5.05 -23.65
C THR A 276 9.45 -4.23 -24.66
N VAL A 277 10.36 -3.39 -24.15
CA VAL A 277 11.25 -2.54 -24.97
C VAL A 277 12.03 -3.39 -25.99
N GLU A 278 12.29 -4.66 -25.67
CA GLU A 278 12.83 -5.68 -26.59
C GLU A 278 11.96 -5.86 -27.86
N LYS A 279 10.63 -5.96 -27.75
CA LYS A 279 9.75 -6.13 -28.92
C LYS A 279 9.71 -4.91 -29.83
N ILE A 280 9.88 -3.71 -29.28
CA ILE A 280 9.99 -2.47 -30.08
C ILE A 280 11.35 -2.44 -30.77
N ALA A 281 12.42 -2.80 -30.07
CA ALA A 281 13.76 -2.89 -30.65
C ALA A 281 13.85 -3.99 -31.73
N ASP A 282 13.11 -5.09 -31.57
CA ASP A 282 13.05 -6.20 -32.52
C ASP A 282 12.17 -5.86 -33.72
N TRP A 283 11.04 -5.16 -33.54
CA TRP A 283 10.24 -4.65 -34.66
C TRP A 283 10.97 -3.56 -35.44
N VAL A 284 11.65 -2.64 -34.75
CA VAL A 284 12.48 -1.61 -35.42
C VAL A 284 13.67 -2.28 -36.12
N ARG A 285 14.31 -3.31 -35.54
CA ARG A 285 15.34 -4.11 -36.23
C ARG A 285 14.76 -4.83 -37.45
N ASP A 286 13.65 -5.53 -37.34
CA ASP A 286 13.03 -6.23 -38.47
C ASP A 286 12.59 -5.28 -39.62
N VAL A 287 12.24 -4.04 -39.28
CA VAL A 287 11.92 -2.98 -40.26
C VAL A 287 13.19 -2.30 -40.82
N THR A 288 14.29 -2.25 -40.08
CA THR A 288 15.53 -1.54 -40.45
C THR A 288 16.59 -2.48 -41.08
N ASP A 289 16.55 -3.76 -40.75
CA ASP A 289 17.47 -4.82 -41.22
C ASP A 289 17.17 -5.30 -42.64
N ARG A 290 16.11 -4.76 -43.28
CA ARG A 290 15.90 -4.94 -44.72
C ARG A 290 16.87 -4.14 -45.61
N GLY A 291 17.92 -3.49 -45.08
CA GLY A 291 18.87 -2.82 -45.97
C GLY A 291 20.22 -2.28 -45.48
N GLN A 292 20.65 -2.39 -44.22
CA GLN A 292 21.84 -1.64 -43.77
C GLN A 292 22.76 -2.31 -42.71
N GLU A 293 22.97 -3.62 -42.77
CA GLU A 293 23.79 -4.34 -41.77
C GLU A 293 25.32 -4.06 -41.79
N THR A 294 25.89 -3.31 -42.73
CA THR A 294 27.37 -3.20 -42.82
C THR A 294 27.99 -1.89 -42.30
N ARG A 295 27.21 -0.92 -41.78
CA ARG A 295 27.76 0.41 -41.44
C ARG A 295 27.76 0.77 -39.96
N THR A 296 26.94 0.15 -39.13
CA THR A 296 26.72 0.60 -37.74
C THR A 296 27.75 0.02 -36.76
N GLU A 297 28.31 -1.16 -37.05
CA GLU A 297 29.26 -1.84 -36.18
C GLU A 297 30.62 -1.10 -36.07
N ARG A 298 31.00 -0.34 -37.11
CA ARG A 298 32.26 0.44 -37.12
C ARG A 298 32.18 1.80 -36.42
N ILE A 299 30.98 2.28 -36.07
CA ILE A 299 30.80 3.61 -35.46
C ILE A 299 30.69 3.49 -33.93
N ALA A 300 30.23 2.36 -33.41
CA ALA A 300 30.13 2.10 -31.97
C ALA A 300 31.52 1.83 -31.33
N GLU A 301 32.42 1.12 -32.01
CA GLU A 301 33.80 0.88 -31.53
C GLU A 301 34.69 2.13 -31.58
N GLY A 302 34.37 3.11 -32.43
CA GLY A 302 35.13 4.37 -32.56
C GLY A 302 34.78 5.45 -31.51
N LEU A 303 33.74 5.24 -30.70
CA LEU A 303 33.26 6.22 -29.71
C LEU A 303 33.61 5.86 -28.25
N GLY A 304 34.39 4.80 -28.02
CA GLY A 304 34.92 4.48 -26.68
C GLY A 304 33.85 4.19 -25.63
N LEU A 305 32.69 3.68 -26.04
CA LEU A 305 31.64 3.25 -25.12
C LEU A 305 31.92 1.81 -24.66
N GLU A 306 32.85 1.65 -23.73
CA GLU A 306 32.93 0.43 -22.93
C GLU A 306 31.63 0.27 -22.13
N GLN A 307 30.95 -0.87 -22.30
CA GLN A 307 29.89 -1.29 -21.41
C GLN A 307 30.46 -1.36 -19.99
N LYS A 308 29.93 -0.51 -19.12
CA LYS A 308 30.17 -0.58 -17.69
C LYS A 308 29.68 -1.96 -17.22
N PRO A 309 30.52 -2.78 -16.55
CA PRO A 309 30.08 -4.06 -16.01
C PRO A 309 28.85 -3.86 -15.13
N GLU A 310 27.89 -4.77 -15.24
CA GLU A 310 26.80 -4.89 -14.27
C GLU A 310 27.37 -4.79 -12.84
N PRO A 311 26.69 -4.08 -11.92
CA PRO A 311 27.08 -4.14 -10.52
C PRO A 311 27.06 -5.60 -10.09
N GLU A 312 28.17 -6.07 -9.51
CA GLU A 312 28.26 -7.40 -8.92
C GLU A 312 26.99 -7.66 -8.09
N PRO A 313 26.29 -8.78 -8.32
CA PRO A 313 25.17 -9.15 -7.49
C PRO A 313 25.68 -9.23 -6.05
N GLN A 314 25.09 -8.40 -5.17
CA GLN A 314 25.25 -8.56 -3.73
C GLN A 314 25.00 -10.04 -3.41
N PRO A 315 25.80 -10.69 -2.55
CA PRO A 315 25.60 -12.08 -2.20
C PRO A 315 24.21 -12.23 -1.60
N VAL A 316 23.29 -12.69 -2.44
CA VAL A 316 21.94 -13.04 -2.04
C VAL A 316 22.14 -14.14 -1.00
N SER A 317 21.58 -13.98 0.20
CA SER A 317 21.60 -15.05 1.19
C SER A 317 21.06 -16.32 0.52
N PRO A 318 21.69 -17.49 0.68
CA PRO A 318 21.23 -18.76 0.07
C PRO A 318 19.75 -19.06 0.37
N VAL A 319 19.25 -18.53 1.49
CA VAL A 319 17.85 -18.62 1.92
C VAL A 319 16.91 -17.76 1.05
N GLU A 320 17.38 -16.64 0.53
CA GLU A 320 16.62 -15.71 -0.33
C GLU A 320 16.50 -16.26 -1.77
N GLU A 321 17.54 -16.95 -2.27
CA GLU A 321 17.53 -17.61 -3.59
C GLU A 321 16.52 -18.77 -3.62
N ILE A 322 16.41 -19.53 -2.52
CA ILE A 322 15.40 -20.59 -2.35
C ILE A 322 13.98 -20.03 -2.15
N ARG A 323 13.84 -18.78 -1.68
CA ARG A 323 12.54 -18.08 -1.51
C ARG A 323 11.95 -17.52 -2.79
N VAL A 324 12.64 -17.58 -3.93
CA VAL A 324 12.05 -17.13 -5.20
C VAL A 324 10.92 -18.11 -5.59
N THR A 325 9.69 -17.71 -5.25
CA THR A 325 8.42 -18.43 -5.42
C THR A 325 7.93 -18.48 -6.88
N GLY A 326 8.85 -18.63 -7.84
CA GLY A 326 8.51 -19.09 -9.17
C GLY A 326 8.86 -20.57 -9.27
N LEU A 327 7.90 -21.44 -9.59
CA LEU A 327 8.28 -22.66 -10.30
C LEU A 327 9.19 -22.23 -11.46
N PRO A 328 10.37 -22.83 -11.66
CA PRO A 328 11.16 -22.59 -12.87
C PRO A 328 10.23 -22.85 -14.05
N GLN A 329 9.76 -21.79 -14.72
CA GLN A 329 8.87 -21.92 -15.87
C GLN A 329 9.61 -22.49 -17.09
N SER A 330 10.90 -22.79 -16.96
CA SER A 330 11.64 -23.63 -17.89
C SER A 330 11.19 -25.10 -17.88
N HIS A 331 10.43 -25.55 -16.87
CA HIS A 331 9.96 -26.93 -16.74
C HIS A 331 8.43 -27.02 -16.77
N LEU A 332 7.78 -26.23 -17.65
CA LEU A 332 6.44 -26.59 -18.12
C LEU A 332 6.50 -27.99 -18.74
N ILE A 333 5.60 -28.86 -18.28
CA ILE A 333 5.41 -30.24 -18.75
C ILE A 333 5.40 -30.24 -20.28
N GLY A 334 6.51 -30.65 -20.88
CA GLY A 334 6.75 -30.51 -22.32
C GLY A 334 8.21 -30.68 -22.75
N ALA A 335 9.17 -30.35 -21.87
CA ALA A 335 10.58 -30.67 -22.08
C ALA A 335 10.98 -31.88 -21.22
N GLY A 336 11.52 -32.92 -21.86
CA GLY A 336 12.07 -34.09 -21.18
C GLY A 336 13.21 -33.71 -20.22
N PRO A 337 13.63 -34.62 -19.35
CA PRO A 337 14.70 -34.37 -18.40
C PRO A 337 16.03 -34.23 -19.15
N GLU A 338 16.41 -33.00 -19.50
CA GLU A 338 17.80 -32.70 -19.86
C GLU A 338 18.66 -32.74 -18.59
N LEU A 339 18.85 -33.97 -18.09
CA LEU A 339 19.74 -34.33 -17.01
C LEU A 339 21.19 -34.12 -17.47
N ARG A 340 21.69 -32.88 -17.39
CA ARG A 340 23.10 -32.72 -17.02
C ARG A 340 23.23 -33.38 -15.65
N ARG A 341 23.90 -34.54 -15.59
CA ARG A 341 24.28 -35.22 -14.34
C ARG A 341 25.38 -34.40 -13.65
N LEU A 342 25.02 -33.23 -13.14
CA LEU A 342 25.91 -32.43 -12.31
C LEU A 342 25.78 -32.95 -10.87
N ILE A 343 26.87 -33.47 -10.32
CA ILE A 343 26.91 -33.88 -8.92
C ILE A 343 26.97 -32.59 -8.09
N VAL A 344 25.88 -32.25 -7.40
CA VAL A 344 25.78 -31.04 -6.56
C VAL A 344 26.10 -31.31 -5.08
N MET A 345 25.90 -32.56 -4.64
CA MET A 345 26.01 -32.98 -3.25
C MET A 345 26.26 -34.49 -3.18
N VAL A 346 27.10 -34.92 -2.24
CA VAL A 346 27.34 -36.33 -1.91
C VAL A 346 26.91 -36.56 -0.47
N ILE A 347 26.10 -37.58 -0.23
CA ILE A 347 25.53 -37.88 1.08
C ILE A 347 25.91 -39.29 1.48
N ARG A 348 26.35 -39.46 2.72
CA ARG A 348 26.61 -40.77 3.33
C ARG A 348 25.64 -40.97 4.49
N THR A 349 24.80 -41.99 4.40
CA THR A 349 23.81 -42.34 5.44
C THR A 349 24.26 -43.52 6.32
N GLY A 350 25.37 -44.19 5.98
CA GLY A 350 25.88 -45.34 6.74
C GLY A 350 25.03 -46.61 6.63
N GLU A 351 23.99 -46.63 5.80
CA GLU A 351 23.06 -47.75 5.65
C GLU A 351 23.54 -48.85 4.70
N LEU A 352 24.62 -48.61 3.96
CA LEU A 352 25.22 -49.59 3.06
C LEU A 352 26.25 -50.46 3.81
N PRO A 353 26.21 -51.79 3.67
CA PRO A 353 27.19 -52.68 4.31
C PRO A 353 28.60 -52.43 3.76
N ALA A 354 29.61 -52.50 4.64
CA ALA A 354 31.01 -52.38 4.25
C ALA A 354 31.43 -53.59 3.40
N GLY A 355 31.98 -53.34 2.20
CA GLY A 355 32.48 -54.38 1.29
C GLY A 355 31.45 -54.87 0.26
N LEU A 356 30.82 -53.95 -0.47
CA LEU A 356 29.97 -54.29 -1.61
C LEU A 356 30.80 -55.09 -2.66
N PRO A 357 30.34 -56.29 -3.09
CA PRO A 357 30.91 -56.95 -4.26
C PRO A 357 30.68 -56.09 -5.52
N GLU A 358 31.58 -56.17 -6.51
CA GLU A 358 31.60 -55.32 -7.72
C GLU A 358 30.34 -55.39 -8.58
N ASP A 359 29.40 -56.31 -8.30
CA ASP A 359 28.12 -56.44 -8.98
C ASP A 359 27.02 -55.59 -8.29
N PRO A 360 26.58 -54.47 -8.92
CA PRO A 360 25.63 -53.53 -8.33
C PRO A 360 24.16 -54.02 -8.39
N VAL A 361 23.91 -55.27 -8.81
CA VAL A 361 22.57 -55.75 -9.18
C VAL A 361 21.74 -56.21 -7.97
N MET A 362 22.37 -56.51 -6.82
CA MET A 362 21.65 -57.07 -5.65
C MET A 362 21.34 -56.08 -4.52
N PHE A 363 21.82 -54.84 -4.57
CA PHE A 363 21.56 -53.85 -3.51
C PHE A 363 20.84 -52.62 -4.05
N SER A 364 19.54 -52.51 -3.78
CA SER A 364 18.83 -51.24 -3.90
C SER A 364 19.10 -50.44 -2.64
N ALA A 365 19.89 -49.36 -2.74
CA ALA A 365 19.99 -48.38 -1.66
C ALA A 365 18.58 -47.86 -1.31
N PRO A 366 18.26 -47.63 -0.02
CA PRO A 366 17.03 -46.96 0.39
C PRO A 366 16.89 -45.62 -0.33
N ARG A 367 15.69 -45.33 -0.85
CA ARG A 367 15.41 -44.05 -1.51
C ARG A 367 14.92 -43.05 -0.48
N HIS A 368 15.72 -42.04 -0.23
CA HIS A 368 15.39 -40.91 0.65
C HIS A 368 14.83 -39.74 -0.16
N TYR A 369 13.81 -39.06 0.38
CA TYR A 369 13.13 -37.95 -0.28
C TYR A 369 13.54 -36.63 0.34
N TRP A 370 14.31 -35.84 -0.40
CA TRP A 370 14.81 -34.55 0.05
C TRP A 370 13.73 -33.48 -0.02
N ARG A 371 13.52 -32.76 1.09
CA ARG A 371 12.57 -31.64 1.18
C ARG A 371 13.32 -30.33 1.38
N ALA A 372 13.15 -29.39 0.46
CA ALA A 372 13.77 -28.05 0.55
C ALA A 372 12.87 -27.02 1.27
N ILE A 373 11.57 -27.01 0.97
CA ILE A 373 10.58 -26.08 1.54
C ILE A 373 9.37 -26.86 2.03
N THR A 374 8.78 -26.41 3.14
CA THR A 374 7.46 -26.85 3.62
C THR A 374 6.47 -25.72 3.43
N TYR A 375 5.30 -26.02 2.85
CA TYR A 375 4.20 -25.09 2.74
C TYR A 375 3.18 -25.35 3.84
N ASP A 376 2.75 -24.31 4.54
CA ASP A 376 1.89 -24.41 5.72
C ASP A 376 0.64 -23.52 5.63
N TYR A 377 0.57 -22.61 4.66
CA TYR A 377 -0.55 -21.68 4.51
C TYR A 377 -1.16 -21.72 3.09
N TYR A 378 -2.48 -21.96 3.00
CA TYR A 378 -3.23 -21.91 1.73
C TYR A 378 -4.03 -20.60 1.62
N PHE A 379 -3.82 -19.84 0.56
CA PHE A 379 -4.44 -18.51 0.36
C PHE A 379 -5.52 -18.49 -0.74
N GLY A 380 -6.12 -19.64 -1.04
CA GLY A 380 -7.22 -19.76 -2.02
C GLY A 380 -6.78 -19.87 -3.48
N ARG A 381 -5.54 -19.51 -3.82
CA ARG A 381 -4.96 -19.66 -5.18
C ARG A 381 -3.67 -20.49 -5.21
N GLY A 382 -3.20 -20.94 -4.06
CA GLY A 382 -1.94 -21.65 -3.94
C GLY A 382 -1.51 -21.86 -2.49
N TRP A 383 -0.40 -22.54 -2.33
CA TRP A 383 0.28 -22.79 -1.05
C TRP A 383 1.45 -21.81 -0.88
N ALA A 384 1.66 -21.34 0.34
CA ALA A 384 2.77 -20.48 0.74
C ALA A 384 3.38 -20.98 2.05
N THR A 385 4.61 -20.54 2.33
CA THR A 385 5.31 -20.78 3.59
C THR A 385 5.19 -19.53 4.46
N SER A 386 4.79 -19.69 5.72
CA SER A 386 4.77 -18.62 6.71
C SER A 386 6.18 -18.11 7.03
N TYR A 387 6.27 -17.06 7.85
CA TYR A 387 7.55 -16.44 8.18
C TYR A 387 8.50 -17.46 8.84
N THR A 388 9.75 -17.52 8.35
CA THR A 388 10.79 -18.34 8.97
C THR A 388 11.54 -17.55 10.04
N GLU A 389 11.88 -18.22 11.13
CA GLU A 389 12.66 -17.68 12.24
C GLU A 389 14.10 -18.21 12.14
N SER A 390 15.09 -17.33 12.35
CA SER A 390 16.47 -17.78 12.53
C SER A 390 16.70 -18.08 14.01
N LYS A 391 17.06 -19.32 14.33
CA LYS A 391 17.46 -19.74 15.67
C LYS A 391 18.93 -20.12 15.68
N GLN A 392 19.67 -19.58 16.64
CA GLN A 392 21.03 -20.03 16.93
C GLN A 392 20.96 -21.28 17.79
N TYR A 393 21.81 -22.27 17.51
CA TYR A 393 21.93 -23.51 18.28
C TYR A 393 23.40 -23.88 18.44
N GLU A 394 23.73 -24.51 19.56
CA GLU A 394 25.08 -25.04 19.81
C GLU A 394 25.30 -26.34 19.00
N PRO A 395 26.53 -26.60 18.52
CA PRO A 395 26.88 -27.87 17.88
C PRO A 395 26.45 -29.08 18.72
N GLY A 396 25.73 -30.02 18.10
CA GLY A 396 25.21 -31.23 18.73
C GLY A 396 23.99 -31.04 19.63
N ALA A 397 23.46 -29.82 19.77
CA ALA A 397 22.24 -29.58 20.54
C ALA A 397 21.03 -30.23 19.85
N VAL A 398 20.12 -30.81 20.66
CA VAL A 398 18.87 -31.39 20.16
C VAL A 398 17.88 -30.26 19.85
N ILE A 399 17.56 -30.08 18.57
CA ILE A 399 16.69 -29.02 18.04
C ILE A 399 15.21 -29.43 18.16
N GLN A 400 14.90 -30.70 17.89
CA GLN A 400 13.57 -31.28 18.04
C GLN A 400 13.67 -32.68 18.64
N GLN A 401 12.80 -33.00 19.61
CA GLN A 401 12.67 -34.37 20.08
C GLN A 401 11.87 -35.16 19.04
N PRO A 402 12.35 -36.32 18.58
CA PRO A 402 11.62 -37.15 17.64
C PRO A 402 10.35 -37.69 18.32
N GLU A 403 9.18 -37.20 17.92
CA GLU A 403 7.89 -37.68 18.41
C GLU A 403 7.33 -38.72 17.43
N GLY A 404 7.47 -40.01 17.77
CA GLY A 404 6.84 -41.10 17.03
C GLY A 404 7.50 -42.47 17.25
N ALA A 405 6.68 -43.50 17.49
CA ALA A 405 7.15 -44.87 17.73
C ALA A 405 7.79 -45.55 16.49
N HIS A 406 7.74 -44.90 15.32
CA HIS A 406 8.23 -45.43 14.04
C HIS A 406 9.32 -44.56 13.41
N LEU A 407 9.96 -43.69 14.20
CA LEU A 407 11.09 -42.88 13.74
C LEU A 407 12.40 -43.63 13.97
N HIS A 408 13.24 -43.70 12.94
CA HIS A 408 14.59 -44.24 13.04
C HIS A 408 15.61 -43.10 12.94
N PRO A 409 16.56 -42.98 13.89
CA PRO A 409 17.58 -41.95 13.82
C PRO A 409 18.55 -42.25 12.67
N LEU A 410 18.65 -41.31 11.72
CA LEU A 410 19.56 -41.39 10.58
C LEU A 410 20.74 -40.45 10.81
N ARG A 411 21.96 -40.98 10.80
CA ARG A 411 23.17 -40.16 10.80
C ARG A 411 23.59 -39.92 9.35
N GLN A 412 23.61 -38.65 8.94
CA GLN A 412 24.00 -38.24 7.61
C GLN A 412 25.27 -37.38 7.66
N GLU A 413 26.17 -37.64 6.72
CA GLU A 413 27.30 -36.77 6.40
C GLU A 413 27.05 -36.20 5.00
N VAL A 414 26.93 -34.88 4.91
CA VAL A 414 26.63 -34.16 3.68
C VAL A 414 27.87 -33.40 3.23
N ARG A 415 28.35 -33.69 2.02
CA ARG A 415 29.45 -32.97 1.39
C ARG A 415 28.94 -32.27 0.13
N LEU A 416 28.95 -30.94 0.17
CA LEU A 416 28.62 -30.10 -0.97
C LEU A 416 29.78 -30.11 -1.98
N VAL A 417 29.45 -30.23 -3.27
CA VAL A 417 30.42 -30.22 -4.38
C VAL A 417 30.49 -28.85 -5.04
N SER A 418 29.53 -27.96 -4.76
CA SER A 418 29.42 -26.61 -5.30
C SER A 418 29.35 -25.56 -4.18
N ASP A 419 30.15 -24.50 -4.29
CA ASP A 419 30.19 -23.38 -3.33
C ASP A 419 28.89 -22.56 -3.29
N ARG A 420 27.99 -22.73 -4.28
CA ARG A 420 26.72 -21.99 -4.36
C ARG A 420 25.68 -22.38 -3.30
N LEU A 421 25.85 -23.52 -2.65
CA LEU A 421 24.94 -24.03 -1.62
C LEU A 421 25.49 -23.88 -0.19
N GLY A 422 26.61 -23.16 -0.03
CA GLY A 422 27.24 -22.96 1.28
C GLY A 422 26.31 -22.29 2.29
N GLY A 423 26.23 -22.83 3.51
CA GLY A 423 25.42 -22.29 4.60
C GLY A 423 23.99 -22.82 4.70
N LEU A 424 23.64 -23.86 3.92
CA LEU A 424 22.35 -24.55 4.00
C LEU A 424 22.54 -25.98 4.49
N ILE A 425 21.72 -26.37 5.48
CA ILE A 425 21.72 -27.73 6.02
C ILE A 425 20.65 -28.52 5.30
N HIS A 426 21.08 -29.58 4.62
CA HIS A 426 20.20 -30.52 3.95
C HIS A 426 19.90 -31.69 4.87
N VAL A 427 18.61 -31.98 5.07
CA VAL A 427 18.17 -33.07 5.95
C VAL A 427 17.16 -33.96 5.26
N ASP A 428 17.23 -35.25 5.56
CA ASP A 428 16.13 -36.17 5.34
C ASP A 428 15.21 -36.21 6.58
N GLY A 429 13.90 -36.07 6.38
CA GLY A 429 12.91 -36.10 7.46
C GLY A 429 12.91 -34.88 8.40
N GLN A 430 13.00 -35.13 9.70
CA GLN A 430 12.99 -34.12 10.77
C GLN A 430 14.41 -33.91 11.31
N LEU A 431 14.84 -32.65 11.38
CA LEU A 431 16.16 -32.32 11.90
C LEU A 431 16.19 -32.47 13.43
N VAL A 432 16.98 -33.42 13.91
CA VAL A 432 17.13 -33.69 15.36
C VAL A 432 18.30 -32.89 15.96
N SER A 433 19.47 -32.88 15.31
CA SER A 433 20.69 -32.23 15.81
C SER A 433 21.70 -32.03 14.68
N VAL A 434 22.60 -31.05 14.81
CA VAL A 434 23.63 -30.73 13.80
C VAL A 434 24.99 -30.53 14.49
N ASP A 435 26.00 -31.29 14.07
CA ASP A 435 27.37 -31.22 14.65
C ASP A 435 28.20 -30.07 14.05
N GLN A 436 28.01 -29.74 12.76
CA GLN A 436 28.70 -28.66 12.05
C GLN A 436 27.72 -28.02 11.03
N PRO A 437 27.56 -26.69 11.01
CA PRO A 437 26.68 -26.00 10.06
C PRO A 437 27.24 -25.93 8.64
#